data_AF-A0A496CF34-F1
#
_entry.id   AF-A0A496CF34-F1
#
_cell.length_a   1.000
_cell.length_b   1.000
_cell.length_c   1.000
_cell.angle_alpha   90.00
_cell.angle_beta   90.00
_cell.angle_gamma   90.00
#
_symmetry.space_group_name_H-M   'P 1'
#
loop_
_entity.id
_entity.type
_entity.pdbx_description
1 polymer ?
#
loop_
_entity_poly.entity_id
_entity_poly.type
_entity_poly.pdbx_seq_one_letter_code
_entity_poly.pdbx_strand_id
1 'polypeptide(L)'
;MTTHMKSLNFKLLLLLTLLFPFYTNAQDSIPAPTLYDRHIERYTSLWENLIPRYSKIQFAGSMGMFSFGIGWDYYRHHWETDLLFGFVPKTARNLKAESSKKRHTMATFTVKQNYIPWRVPLHKNIDFEPLTTGLYINTLLDRDFWVQSPDKYPKGYYFFSTRVRTHIFLGERVTFKFNNPGRWHKSVTLFYELSSCDLYILNKFGNKYLKPKDYLSLSFGLKFQIL
;
A
#
# COMPACT_ATOMS: atom_id res chain seq x y z
N MET A 1 58.68 -60.06 31.89
CA MET A 1 57.95 -59.48 33.04
C MET A 1 56.58 -59.07 32.52
N THR A 2 55.63 -60.02 32.48
CA THR A 2 54.32 -59.85 31.82
C THR A 2 53.22 -59.70 32.85
N THR A 3 52.63 -58.52 32.85
CA THR A 3 51.63 -58.00 33.79
C THR A 3 50.29 -58.71 33.65
N HIS A 4 49.80 -59.28 34.75
CA HIS A 4 48.49 -59.91 34.85
C HIS A 4 47.41 -58.81 35.01
N MET A 5 46.63 -58.53 33.97
CA MET A 5 45.44 -57.68 34.08
C MET A 5 44.28 -58.47 34.71
N LYS A 6 43.77 -57.97 35.84
CA LYS A 6 42.63 -58.55 36.56
C LYS A 6 41.34 -58.32 35.78
N SER A 7 40.57 -59.40 35.60
CA SER A 7 39.22 -59.42 35.04
C SER A 7 38.31 -58.41 35.75
N LEU A 8 37.95 -57.34 35.04
CA LEU A 8 37.01 -56.33 35.50
C LEU A 8 35.61 -56.96 35.61
N ASN A 9 35.08 -57.06 36.82
CA ASN A 9 33.81 -57.73 37.12
C ASN A 9 32.64 -57.07 36.37
N PHE A 10 32.11 -57.76 35.36
CA PHE A 10 30.96 -57.35 34.54
C PHE A 10 29.72 -56.96 35.36
N LYS A 11 29.53 -57.55 36.54
CA LYS A 11 28.46 -57.18 37.49
C LYS A 11 28.59 -55.76 38.03
N LEU A 12 29.81 -55.24 38.19
CA LEU A 12 30.06 -53.88 38.67
C LEU A 12 29.73 -52.84 37.60
N LEU A 13 29.96 -53.18 36.32
CA LEU A 13 29.59 -52.33 35.18
C LEU A 13 28.06 -52.20 35.06
N LEU A 14 27.33 -53.30 35.29
CA LEU A 14 25.87 -53.35 35.21
C LEU A 14 25.19 -52.62 36.40
N LEU A 15 25.85 -52.57 37.56
CA LEU A 15 25.40 -51.78 38.70
C LEU A 15 25.63 -50.27 38.46
N LEU A 16 26.73 -49.91 37.77
CA LEU A 16 27.02 -48.52 37.42
C LEU A 16 26.02 -47.95 36.41
N THR A 17 25.49 -48.79 35.51
CA THR A 17 24.44 -48.39 34.55
C THR A 17 23.07 -48.15 35.18
N LEU A 18 22.81 -48.72 36.37
CA LEU A 18 21.56 -48.50 37.13
C LEU A 18 21.58 -47.22 37.98
N LEU A 19 22.76 -46.63 38.21
CA LEU A 19 22.94 -45.42 39.02
C LEU A 19 23.05 -44.13 38.20
N PHE A 20 23.05 -44.21 36.87
CA PHE A 20 22.86 -43.03 36.04
C PHE A 20 21.35 -42.77 35.89
N PRO A 21 20.77 -41.77 36.58
CA PRO A 21 19.45 -41.30 36.19
C PRO A 21 19.57 -40.87 34.73
N PHE A 22 18.75 -41.47 33.86
CA PHE A 22 18.51 -40.91 32.55
C PHE A 22 18.03 -39.48 32.76
N TYR A 23 18.91 -38.51 32.52
CA TYR A 23 18.51 -37.12 32.35
C TYR A 23 17.67 -37.08 31.08
N THR A 24 16.39 -37.38 31.19
CA THR A 24 15.41 -36.93 30.22
C THR A 24 15.44 -35.42 30.32
N ASN A 25 16.22 -34.77 29.47
CA ASN A 25 15.99 -33.37 29.16
C ASN A 25 14.54 -33.32 28.71
N ALA A 26 13.66 -32.84 29.60
CA ALA A 26 12.34 -32.43 29.20
C ALA A 26 12.58 -31.42 28.08
N GLN A 27 12.31 -31.85 26.85
CA GLN A 27 12.23 -30.93 25.73
C GLN A 27 11.23 -29.87 26.19
N ASP A 28 11.68 -28.64 26.43
CA ASP A 28 10.82 -27.49 26.71
C ASP A 28 9.87 -27.34 25.52
N SER A 29 8.75 -28.08 25.56
CA SER A 29 7.70 -28.01 24.58
C SER A 29 7.09 -26.63 24.77
N ILE A 30 7.20 -25.78 23.75
CA ILE A 30 6.48 -24.51 23.65
C ILE A 30 5.04 -24.79 24.13
N PRO A 31 4.57 -24.18 25.23
CA PRO A 31 3.25 -24.49 25.76
C PRO A 31 2.20 -24.24 24.67
N ALA A 32 1.31 -25.22 24.48
CA ALA A 32 0.26 -25.11 23.47
C ALA A 32 -0.53 -23.80 23.70
N PRO A 33 -0.73 -22.97 22.66
CA PRO A 33 -1.29 -21.64 22.84
C PRO A 33 -2.68 -21.74 23.46
N THR A 34 -2.86 -21.06 24.58
CA THR A 34 -4.14 -21.05 25.29
C THR A 34 -5.21 -20.35 24.44
N LEU A 35 -6.49 -20.55 24.76
CA LEU A 35 -7.57 -19.82 24.07
C LEU A 35 -7.40 -18.30 24.23
N TYR A 36 -6.83 -17.85 25.35
CA TYR A 36 -6.52 -16.45 25.61
C TYR A 36 -5.39 -15.94 24.69
N ASP A 37 -4.31 -16.70 24.52
CA ASP A 37 -3.21 -16.34 23.61
C ASP A 37 -3.70 -16.20 22.17
N ARG A 38 -4.56 -17.11 21.71
CA ARG A 38 -5.20 -17.01 20.39
C ARG A 38 -6.08 -15.77 20.22
N HIS A 39 -6.73 -15.31 21.29
CA HIS A 39 -7.50 -14.06 21.24
C HIS A 39 -6.56 -12.86 21.13
N ILE A 40 -5.51 -12.80 21.95
CA ILE A 40 -4.51 -11.72 21.89
C ILE A 40 -3.86 -11.66 20.51
N GLU A 41 -3.41 -12.80 19.98
CA GLU A 41 -2.79 -12.89 18.65
C GLU A 41 -3.69 -12.37 17.52
N ARG A 42 -5.01 -12.62 17.61
CA ARG A 42 -5.96 -12.05 16.64
C ARG A 42 -6.05 -10.54 16.77
N TYR A 43 -6.12 -10.00 17.99
CA TYR A 43 -6.17 -8.56 18.18
C TYR A 43 -4.85 -7.89 17.74
N THR A 44 -3.70 -8.43 18.13
CA THR A 44 -2.39 -7.89 17.75
C THR A 44 -2.19 -7.94 16.25
N SER A 45 -2.51 -9.05 15.59
CA SER A 45 -2.40 -9.15 14.12
C SER A 45 -3.36 -8.19 13.39
N LEU A 46 -4.56 -7.95 13.90
CA LEU A 46 -5.47 -6.94 13.35
C LEU A 46 -4.89 -5.52 13.49
N TRP A 47 -4.34 -5.18 14.66
CA TRP A 47 -3.70 -3.89 14.89
C TRP A 47 -2.46 -3.69 14.03
N GLU A 48 -1.63 -4.73 13.87
CA GLU A 48 -0.45 -4.69 12.98
C GLU A 48 -0.82 -4.49 11.51
N ASN A 49 -1.98 -5.02 11.08
CA ASN A 49 -2.48 -4.82 9.74
C ASN A 49 -3.08 -3.42 9.51
N LEU A 50 -3.54 -2.75 10.56
CA LEU A 50 -4.06 -1.38 10.50
C LEU A 50 -2.94 -0.33 10.39
N ILE A 51 -1.72 -0.65 10.82
CA ILE A 51 -0.59 0.28 10.75
C ILE A 51 -0.17 0.46 9.27
N PRO A 52 -0.14 1.70 8.76
CA PRO A 52 0.31 1.97 7.39
C PRO A 52 1.77 1.59 7.20
N ARG A 53 2.07 0.99 6.05
CA ARG A 53 3.41 0.43 5.74
C ARG A 53 4.31 1.44 5.05
N TYR A 54 3.71 2.42 4.36
CA TYR A 54 4.43 3.46 3.64
C TYR A 54 3.63 4.77 3.57
N SER A 55 4.33 5.84 3.24
CA SER A 55 3.76 7.12 2.87
C SER A 55 3.99 7.42 1.39
N LYS A 56 3.08 8.17 0.78
CA LYS A 56 3.13 8.53 -0.63
C LYS A 56 2.86 10.02 -0.80
N ILE A 57 3.63 10.66 -1.66
CA ILE A 57 3.44 12.04 -2.08
C ILE A 57 3.29 12.01 -3.60
N GLN A 58 2.23 12.63 -4.10
CA GLN A 58 1.90 12.71 -5.52
C GLN A 58 1.70 14.17 -5.90
N PHE A 59 2.29 14.54 -7.02
CA PHE A 59 2.21 15.85 -7.62
C PHE A 59 1.45 15.75 -8.96
N ALA A 60 0.51 16.68 -9.13
CA ALA A 60 -0.37 16.78 -10.28
C ALA A 60 -1.30 15.55 -10.49
N GLY A 61 -2.07 15.58 -11.58
CA GLY A 61 -3.11 14.61 -11.89
C GLY A 61 -4.51 15.05 -11.48
N SER A 62 -5.52 14.22 -11.75
CA SER A 62 -6.92 14.53 -11.43
C SER A 62 -7.25 14.45 -9.93
N MET A 63 -6.27 14.13 -9.08
CA MET A 63 -6.37 14.05 -7.62
C MET A 63 -6.02 15.37 -6.92
N GLY A 64 -5.49 16.35 -7.64
CA GLY A 64 -5.09 17.65 -7.10
C GLY A 64 -3.65 18.00 -7.43
N MET A 65 -3.22 19.21 -7.07
CA MET A 65 -1.85 19.65 -7.39
C MET A 65 -0.82 18.98 -6.48
N PHE A 66 -1.12 18.89 -5.19
CA PHE A 66 -0.30 18.17 -4.22
C PHE A 66 -1.20 17.22 -3.46
N SER A 67 -0.83 15.94 -3.43
CA SER A 67 -1.52 14.92 -2.65
C SER A 67 -0.51 14.18 -1.79
N PHE A 68 -0.86 13.93 -0.54
CA PHE A 68 -0.05 13.13 0.37
C PHE A 68 -0.93 12.10 1.05
N GLY A 69 -0.36 10.95 1.39
CA GLY A 69 -1.15 9.85 1.90
C GLY A 69 -0.33 8.74 2.51
N ILE A 70 -1.07 7.78 3.04
CA ILE A 70 -0.57 6.56 3.64
C ILE A 70 -1.15 5.36 2.89
N GLY A 71 -0.46 4.23 2.94
CA GLY A 71 -0.96 3.03 2.30
C GLY A 71 -0.50 1.72 2.94
N TRP A 72 -1.14 0.66 2.49
CA TRP A 72 -0.92 -0.71 2.92
C TRP A 72 -0.59 -1.56 1.72
N ASP A 73 0.41 -2.42 1.86
CA ASP A 73 0.75 -3.45 0.89
C ASP A 73 0.33 -4.83 1.40
N TYR A 74 -0.22 -5.65 0.51
CA TYR A 74 -0.68 -7.00 0.85
C TYR A 74 -0.52 -7.95 -0.34
N TYR A 75 -0.68 -9.24 -0.05
CA TYR A 75 -0.54 -10.31 -1.05
C TYR A 75 0.79 -10.23 -1.80
N ARG A 76 1.90 -10.30 -1.04
CA ARG A 76 3.29 -10.26 -1.54
C ARG A 76 3.65 -8.98 -2.30
N HIS A 77 3.09 -7.83 -1.87
CA HIS A 77 3.31 -6.51 -2.48
C HIS A 77 2.81 -6.38 -3.92
N HIS A 78 1.91 -7.25 -4.37
CA HIS A 78 1.22 -7.09 -5.66
C HIS A 78 0.06 -6.11 -5.56
N TRP A 79 -0.56 -6.01 -4.38
CA TRP A 79 -1.68 -5.11 -4.14
C TRP A 79 -1.31 -4.05 -3.12
N GLU A 80 -1.75 -2.84 -3.41
CA GLU A 80 -1.54 -1.67 -2.58
C GLU A 80 -2.84 -0.87 -2.47
N THR A 81 -3.26 -0.55 -1.25
CA THR A 81 -4.37 0.38 -1.01
C THR A 81 -3.81 1.67 -0.42
N ASP A 82 -4.07 2.79 -1.08
CA ASP A 82 -3.63 4.11 -0.67
C ASP A 82 -4.83 5.00 -0.27
N LEU A 83 -4.64 5.77 0.79
CA LEU A 83 -5.51 6.88 1.16
C LEU A 83 -4.73 8.17 0.99
N LEU A 84 -5.17 9.01 0.06
CA LEU A 84 -4.51 10.23 -0.35
C LEU A 84 -5.40 11.43 -0.04
N PHE A 85 -4.82 12.47 0.56
CA PHE A 85 -5.43 13.77 0.76
C PHE A 85 -4.76 14.77 -0.17
N GLY A 86 -5.52 15.25 -1.15
CA GLY A 86 -5.05 16.20 -2.15
C GLY A 86 -5.56 17.61 -1.88
N PHE A 87 -4.73 18.60 -2.20
CA PHE A 87 -5.06 20.01 -2.09
C PHE A 87 -4.79 20.73 -3.41
N VAL A 88 -5.74 21.58 -3.81
CA VAL A 88 -5.65 22.36 -5.05
C VAL A 88 -5.59 23.84 -4.72
N PRO A 89 -4.40 24.47 -4.74
CA PRO A 89 -4.27 25.90 -4.51
C PRO A 89 -4.89 26.70 -5.67
N LYS A 90 -5.39 27.90 -5.34
CA LYS A 90 -6.16 28.75 -6.26
C LYS A 90 -5.35 29.17 -7.50
N THR A 91 -4.05 29.35 -7.34
CA THR A 91 -3.10 29.87 -8.35
C THR A 91 -2.88 28.93 -9.54
N ALA A 92 -3.11 27.63 -9.37
CA ALA A 92 -2.90 26.62 -10.42
C ALA A 92 -3.96 26.64 -11.53
N ARG A 93 -5.14 27.22 -11.27
CA ARG A 93 -6.23 27.28 -12.25
C ARG A 93 -6.05 28.51 -13.13
N ASN A 94 -5.40 28.35 -14.28
CA ASN A 94 -5.37 29.31 -15.39
C ASN A 94 -6.76 29.49 -16.02
N LEU A 95 -7.76 29.89 -15.24
CA LEU A 95 -9.15 30.12 -15.67
C LEU A 95 -9.49 31.59 -15.43
N LYS A 96 -9.66 32.32 -16.54
CA LYS A 96 -10.14 33.71 -16.73
C LYS A 96 -10.50 34.45 -15.43
N ALA A 97 -9.87 35.62 -15.27
CA ALA A 97 -9.94 36.53 -14.13
C ALA A 97 -11.35 36.95 -13.66
N GLU A 98 -12.39 36.68 -14.46
CA GLU A 98 -13.77 37.11 -14.22
C GLU A 98 -14.50 36.33 -13.10
N SER A 99 -14.06 35.12 -12.75
CA SER A 99 -14.63 34.31 -11.66
C SER A 99 -13.85 34.39 -10.33
N SER A 100 -13.14 35.50 -10.08
CA SER A 100 -12.19 35.63 -8.94
C SER A 100 -12.82 35.88 -7.57
N LYS A 101 -14.13 36.16 -7.48
CA LYS A 101 -14.74 36.68 -6.24
C LYS A 101 -15.15 35.60 -5.21
N LYS A 102 -15.14 34.30 -5.56
CA LYS A 102 -15.71 33.25 -4.68
C LYS A 102 -15.12 31.85 -4.89
N ARG A 103 -13.79 31.69 -4.85
CA ARG A 103 -13.17 30.35 -4.99
C ARG A 103 -12.35 29.99 -3.77
N HIS A 104 -12.87 29.05 -2.98
CA HIS A 104 -12.20 28.46 -1.83
C HIS A 104 -11.16 27.43 -2.29
N THR A 105 -10.28 27.03 -1.36
CA THR A 105 -9.31 26.00 -1.63
C THR A 105 -10.00 24.64 -1.61
N MET A 106 -9.79 23.84 -2.65
CA MET A 106 -10.47 22.55 -2.77
C MET A 106 -9.60 21.48 -2.13
N ALA A 107 -10.16 20.78 -1.15
CA ALA A 107 -9.59 19.56 -0.62
C ALA A 107 -10.19 18.37 -1.37
N THR A 108 -9.42 17.30 -1.47
CA THR A 108 -9.82 16.09 -2.17
C THR A 108 -9.40 14.91 -1.33
N PHE A 109 -10.26 13.90 -1.28
CA PHE A 109 -9.98 12.65 -0.61
C PHE A 109 -10.02 11.55 -1.64
N THR A 110 -8.89 10.88 -1.84
CA THR A 110 -8.74 9.85 -2.86
C THR A 110 -8.44 8.52 -2.21
N VAL A 111 -9.27 7.53 -2.51
CA VAL A 111 -9.00 6.13 -2.20
C VAL A 111 -8.50 5.49 -3.47
N LYS A 112 -7.32 4.89 -3.42
CA LYS A 112 -6.67 4.31 -4.59
C LYS A 112 -6.28 2.86 -4.33
N GLN A 113 -6.55 2.04 -5.32
CA GLN A 113 -6.21 0.63 -5.35
C GLN A 113 -5.22 0.40 -6.49
N ASN A 114 -4.00 0.02 -6.15
CA ASN A 114 -2.96 -0.33 -7.12
C ASN A 114 -2.78 -1.85 -7.20
N TYR A 115 -2.43 -2.28 -8.40
CA TYR A 115 -2.03 -3.63 -8.75
C TYR A 115 -0.71 -3.59 -9.53
N ILE A 116 0.27 -4.35 -9.05
CA ILE A 116 1.62 -4.44 -9.58
C ILE A 116 1.84 -5.89 -10.02
N PRO A 117 1.67 -6.22 -11.31
CA PRO A 117 1.78 -7.60 -11.77
C PRO A 117 3.21 -8.16 -11.70
N TRP A 118 4.21 -7.35 -12.07
CA TRP A 118 5.59 -7.82 -12.20
C TRP A 118 6.58 -6.85 -11.55
N ARG A 119 7.60 -7.43 -10.91
CA ARG A 119 8.75 -6.72 -10.35
C ARG A 119 10.01 -7.35 -10.91
N VAL A 120 10.79 -6.56 -11.64
CA VAL A 120 12.04 -6.97 -12.25
C VAL A 120 13.20 -6.38 -11.44
N PRO A 121 13.96 -7.19 -10.67
CA PRO A 121 15.15 -6.68 -9.99
C PRO A 121 16.24 -6.40 -11.03
N LEU A 122 16.58 -5.12 -11.23
CA LEU A 122 17.65 -4.72 -12.16
C LEU A 122 19.02 -4.79 -11.48
N HIS A 123 19.08 -4.42 -10.20
CA HIS A 123 20.31 -4.42 -9.41
C HIS A 123 20.02 -4.81 -7.96
N LYS A 124 21.06 -5.11 -7.16
CA LYS A 124 20.91 -5.44 -5.72
C LYS A 124 20.11 -4.40 -4.93
N ASN A 125 20.16 -3.14 -5.37
CA ASN A 125 19.53 -2.00 -4.71
C ASN A 125 18.45 -1.31 -5.57
N ILE A 126 18.14 -1.82 -6.78
CA ILE A 126 17.20 -1.19 -7.70
C ILE A 126 16.24 -2.24 -8.25
N ASP A 127 14.95 -2.04 -7.99
CA ASP A 127 13.87 -2.80 -8.62
C ASP A 127 13.14 -1.91 -9.62
N PHE A 128 12.73 -2.52 -10.73
CA PHE A 128 11.88 -1.89 -11.74
C PHE A 128 10.53 -2.59 -11.80
N GLU A 129 9.46 -1.81 -11.70
CA GLU A 129 8.08 -2.28 -11.82
C GLU A 129 7.53 -1.67 -13.11
N PRO A 130 7.62 -2.40 -14.24
CA PRO A 130 7.31 -1.87 -15.58
C PRO A 130 5.82 -1.60 -15.79
N LEU A 131 4.97 -2.07 -14.88
CA LEU A 131 3.55 -1.85 -14.97
C LEU A 131 2.97 -1.71 -13.57
N THR A 132 2.29 -0.61 -13.34
CA THR A 132 1.40 -0.39 -12.21
C THR A 132 0.08 0.06 -12.78
N THR A 133 -0.98 -0.68 -12.47
CA THR A 133 -2.32 -0.35 -12.92
C THR A 133 -3.26 -0.33 -11.74
N GLY A 134 -4.40 0.33 -11.88
CA GLY A 134 -5.39 0.30 -10.84
C GLY A 134 -6.50 1.30 -11.04
N LEU A 135 -7.24 1.48 -9.96
CA LEU A 135 -8.42 2.33 -9.89
C LEU A 135 -8.26 3.30 -8.73
N TYR A 136 -8.75 4.52 -8.89
CA TYR A 136 -8.94 5.40 -7.76
C TYR A 136 -10.25 6.14 -7.83
N ILE A 137 -10.76 6.40 -6.65
CA ILE A 137 -12.02 7.08 -6.40
C ILE A 137 -11.66 8.39 -5.71
N ASN A 138 -11.85 9.50 -6.40
CA ASN A 138 -11.63 10.82 -5.85
C ASN A 138 -12.97 11.42 -5.39
N THR A 139 -13.03 11.80 -4.11
CA THR A 139 -14.12 12.53 -3.49
C THR A 139 -13.70 13.99 -3.30
N LEU A 140 -14.37 14.90 -4.01
CA LEU A 140 -14.13 16.33 -3.86
C LEU A 140 -14.76 16.83 -2.55
N LEU A 141 -13.92 17.25 -1.60
CA LEU A 141 -14.31 17.84 -0.32
C LEU A 141 -14.37 19.36 -0.48
N ASP A 142 -15.39 19.85 -1.16
CA ASP A 142 -15.64 21.27 -1.30
C ASP A 142 -16.94 21.64 -0.55
N ARG A 143 -16.90 22.75 0.19
CA ARG A 143 -17.99 23.20 1.07
C ARG A 143 -19.22 23.66 0.25
N ASP A 144 -19.04 23.98 -1.03
CA ASP A 144 -20.10 24.47 -1.93
C ASP A 144 -20.68 23.39 -2.87
N PHE A 145 -20.17 22.16 -2.84
CA PHE A 145 -20.77 21.04 -3.59
C PHE A 145 -21.76 20.31 -2.70
N TRP A 146 -23.02 20.72 -2.80
CA TRP A 146 -24.20 20.17 -2.16
C TRP A 146 -24.22 18.63 -2.10
N VAL A 147 -24.61 18.08 -0.94
CA VAL A 147 -24.87 16.63 -0.75
C VAL A 147 -26.05 16.14 -1.61
N GLN A 148 -26.86 17.05 -2.11
CA GLN A 148 -27.89 16.84 -3.13
C GLN A 148 -27.60 17.70 -4.36
N SER A 149 -27.70 17.11 -5.55
CA SER A 149 -27.71 17.88 -6.80
C SER A 149 -28.78 19.00 -6.71
N PRO A 150 -28.48 20.25 -7.12
CA PRO A 150 -29.50 21.29 -7.24
C PRO A 150 -30.63 20.80 -8.16
N ASP A 151 -31.88 21.14 -7.85
CA ASP A 151 -33.14 20.78 -8.55
C ASP A 151 -33.23 21.23 -10.04
N LYS A 152 -32.10 21.51 -10.69
CA LYS A 152 -32.02 21.84 -12.12
C LYS A 152 -32.07 20.61 -13.03
N TYR A 153 -31.88 19.41 -12.50
CA TYR A 153 -31.98 18.15 -13.25
C TYR A 153 -32.92 17.18 -12.53
N PRO A 154 -33.78 16.45 -13.26
CA PRO A 154 -34.74 15.54 -12.65
C PRO A 154 -34.03 14.48 -11.79
N LYS A 155 -34.60 14.20 -10.61
CA LYS A 155 -34.10 13.19 -9.68
C LYS A 155 -33.98 11.85 -10.41
N GLY A 156 -32.77 11.31 -10.53
CA GLY A 156 -32.48 10.06 -11.25
C GLY A 156 -31.71 10.20 -12.57
N TYR A 157 -31.35 11.41 -13.02
CA TYR A 157 -30.61 11.60 -14.27
C TYR A 157 -29.16 11.07 -14.23
N TYR A 158 -28.53 11.03 -13.05
CA TYR A 158 -27.23 10.38 -12.83
C TYR A 158 -27.35 9.34 -11.71
N PHE A 159 -27.06 8.07 -12.01
CA PHE A 159 -27.03 6.99 -11.03
C PHE A 159 -25.78 7.04 -10.11
N PHE A 160 -24.85 7.95 -10.38
CA PHE A 160 -23.61 8.16 -9.63
C PHE A 160 -23.59 9.57 -8.99
N SER A 161 -23.12 9.65 -7.74
CA SER A 161 -22.99 10.94 -7.04
C SER A 161 -21.94 11.81 -7.74
N THR A 162 -22.31 13.02 -8.17
CA THR A 162 -21.41 13.99 -8.84
C THR A 162 -20.17 14.40 -8.03
N ARG A 163 -20.10 14.05 -6.74
CA ARG A 163 -18.95 14.29 -5.85
C ARG A 163 -17.84 13.24 -6.03
N VAL A 164 -18.20 12.05 -6.47
CA VAL A 164 -17.32 10.89 -6.58
C VAL A 164 -16.93 10.73 -8.05
N ARG A 165 -15.64 10.76 -8.34
CA ARG A 165 -15.10 10.53 -9.69
C ARG A 165 -14.23 9.30 -9.66
N THR A 166 -14.47 8.36 -10.58
CA THR A 166 -13.61 7.18 -10.70
C THR A 166 -12.65 7.33 -11.86
N HIS A 167 -11.43 6.86 -11.64
CA HIS A 167 -10.34 6.98 -12.58
C HIS A 167 -9.61 5.65 -12.67
N ILE A 168 -9.18 5.32 -13.89
CA ILE A 168 -8.26 4.24 -14.16
C ILE A 168 -6.88 4.86 -14.38
N PHE A 169 -5.83 4.23 -13.89
CA PHE A 169 -4.48 4.68 -14.15
C PHE A 169 -3.55 3.54 -14.57
N LEU A 170 -2.50 3.95 -15.26
CA LEU A 170 -1.41 3.13 -15.74
C LEU A 170 -0.10 3.89 -15.51
N GLY A 171 0.91 3.24 -14.97
CA GLY A 171 2.17 3.87 -14.65
C GLY A 171 3.31 2.88 -14.56
N GLU A 172 4.53 3.41 -14.37
CA GLU A 172 5.71 2.62 -14.06
C GLU A 172 6.38 3.16 -12.82
N ARG A 173 7.17 2.30 -12.16
CA ARG A 173 7.82 2.63 -10.90
C ARG A 173 9.25 2.11 -10.88
N VAL A 174 10.11 2.89 -10.24
CA VAL A 174 11.51 2.53 -9.98
C VAL A 174 11.74 2.63 -8.49
N THR A 175 12.09 1.51 -7.86
CA THR A 175 12.32 1.42 -6.42
C THR A 175 13.81 1.33 -6.12
N PHE A 176 14.29 2.27 -5.33
CA PHE A 176 15.65 2.28 -4.78
C PHE A 176 15.61 1.78 -3.34
N LYS A 177 16.27 0.64 -3.10
CA LYS A 177 16.40 0.02 -1.76
C LYS A 177 17.67 0.53 -1.08
N PHE A 178 17.54 0.95 0.17
CA PHE A 178 18.68 1.34 0.99
C PHE A 178 18.94 0.25 2.02
N ASN A 179 19.97 -0.56 1.80
CA ASN A 179 20.30 -1.71 2.66
C ASN A 179 21.10 -1.34 3.92
N ASN A 180 20.86 -0.16 4.51
CA ASN A 180 21.67 0.31 5.64
C ASN A 180 20.92 0.12 6.98
N PRO A 181 21.44 -0.68 7.93
CA PRO A 181 20.79 -0.95 9.20
C PRO A 181 20.85 0.31 10.09
N GLY A 182 19.79 1.12 10.08
CA GLY A 182 19.70 2.34 10.89
C GLY A 182 18.90 3.49 10.29
N ARG A 183 18.44 3.40 9.04
CA ARG A 183 17.56 4.42 8.44
C ARG A 183 16.09 4.11 8.72
N TRP A 184 15.32 5.15 9.02
CA TRP A 184 13.86 5.10 9.20
C TRP A 184 13.09 4.82 7.88
N HIS A 185 13.77 4.83 6.73
CA HIS A 185 13.20 4.55 5.42
C HIS A 185 13.95 3.41 4.74
N LYS A 186 13.24 2.31 4.43
CA LYS A 186 13.82 1.10 3.82
C LYS A 186 14.00 1.23 2.31
N SER A 187 13.09 1.93 1.64
CA SER A 187 13.17 2.17 0.20
C SER A 187 12.45 3.45 -0.20
N VAL A 188 12.90 4.04 -1.32
CA VAL A 188 12.26 5.18 -1.98
C VAL A 188 11.88 4.72 -3.38
N THR A 189 10.62 4.91 -3.74
CA THR A 189 10.10 4.55 -5.06
C THR A 189 9.66 5.80 -5.80
N LEU A 190 10.26 6.04 -6.96
CA LEU A 190 9.79 7.02 -7.93
C LEU A 190 8.70 6.36 -8.77
N PHE A 191 7.59 7.05 -8.98
CA PHE A 191 6.55 6.57 -9.88
C PHE A 191 6.03 7.70 -10.76
N TYR A 192 5.61 7.30 -11.95
CA TYR A 192 4.84 8.17 -12.83
C TYR A 192 3.56 7.44 -13.23
N GLU A 193 2.47 8.18 -13.37
CA GLU A 193 1.16 7.60 -13.64
C GLU A 193 0.39 8.46 -14.64
N LEU A 194 -0.12 7.80 -15.67
CA LEU A 194 -1.09 8.30 -16.62
C LEU A 194 -2.47 7.82 -16.21
N SER A 195 -3.36 8.75 -15.85
CA SER A 195 -4.73 8.43 -15.48
C SER A 195 -5.75 8.97 -16.46
N SER A 196 -6.90 8.31 -16.51
CA SER A 196 -8.06 8.73 -17.30
C SER A 196 -9.34 8.59 -16.48
N CYS A 197 -10.28 9.50 -16.67
CA CYS A 197 -11.58 9.47 -15.99
C CYS A 197 -12.54 8.52 -16.71
N ASP A 198 -13.28 7.74 -15.92
CA ASP A 198 -14.37 6.86 -16.36
C ASP A 198 -15.35 7.51 -17.35
N LEU A 199 -15.76 8.75 -17.11
CA LEU A 199 -16.73 9.49 -17.92
C LEU A 199 -16.21 9.71 -19.35
N TYR A 200 -14.90 9.86 -19.53
CA TYR A 200 -14.29 9.99 -20.86
C TYR A 200 -14.13 8.64 -21.56
N ILE A 201 -13.85 7.58 -20.80
CA ILE A 201 -13.77 6.22 -21.34
C ILE A 201 -15.14 5.77 -21.84
N LEU A 202 -16.19 5.95 -21.03
CA LEU A 202 -17.57 5.63 -21.40
C LEU A 202 -18.05 6.46 -22.60
N ASN A 203 -17.72 7.76 -22.65
CA ASN A 203 -18.04 8.60 -23.80
C ASN A 203 -17.25 8.21 -25.07
N LYS A 204 -16.04 7.66 -24.95
CA LYS A 204 -15.26 7.19 -26.12
C LYS A 204 -15.87 5.95 -26.75
N PHE A 205 -16.51 5.07 -25.97
CA PHE A 205 -17.29 3.94 -26.50
C PHE A 205 -18.57 4.42 -27.22
N GLY A 206 -19.16 5.54 -26.79
CA GLY A 206 -20.34 6.14 -27.44
C GLY A 206 -20.07 7.14 -28.56
N ASN A 207 -18.92 7.81 -28.60
CA ASN A 207 -18.59 8.89 -29.53
C ASN A 207 -17.07 9.03 -29.80
N LYS A 208 -16.67 8.96 -31.07
CA LYS A 208 -15.26 8.90 -31.53
C LYS A 208 -14.49 10.24 -31.59
N TYR A 209 -15.04 11.34 -31.04
CA TYR A 209 -14.53 12.70 -31.29
C TYR A 209 -13.47 13.23 -30.31
N LEU A 210 -13.09 12.47 -29.27
CA LEU A 210 -12.18 12.96 -28.21
C LEU A 210 -10.72 12.58 -28.47
N LYS A 211 -9.84 13.58 -28.49
CA LYS A 211 -8.39 13.38 -28.67
C LYS A 211 -7.76 12.86 -27.37
N PRO A 212 -6.73 11.98 -27.45
CA PRO A 212 -6.07 11.41 -26.27
C PRO A 212 -5.52 12.42 -25.25
N LYS A 213 -5.11 13.59 -25.72
CA LYS A 213 -4.52 14.63 -24.87
C LYS A 213 -5.52 15.33 -23.95
N ASP A 214 -6.80 15.27 -24.25
CA ASP A 214 -7.83 16.04 -23.51
C ASP A 214 -8.34 15.29 -22.27
N TYR A 215 -8.12 13.98 -22.18
CA TYR A 215 -8.62 13.13 -21.10
C TYR A 215 -7.53 12.39 -20.30
N LEU A 216 -6.27 12.45 -20.76
CA LEU A 216 -5.13 11.85 -20.06
C LEU A 216 -4.51 12.86 -19.09
N SER A 217 -4.42 12.48 -17.83
CA SER A 217 -3.76 13.26 -16.79
C SER A 217 -2.46 12.57 -16.41
N LEU A 218 -1.33 13.29 -16.52
CA LEU A 218 -0.04 12.80 -16.05
C LEU A 218 0.19 13.26 -14.61
N SER A 219 0.72 12.35 -13.80
CA SER A 219 1.10 12.61 -12.41
C SER A 219 2.42 11.94 -12.08
N PHE A 220 3.13 12.54 -11.13
CA PHE A 220 4.42 12.07 -10.66
C PHE A 220 4.37 11.91 -9.15
N GLY A 221 5.12 10.98 -8.59
CA GLY A 221 5.19 10.90 -7.15
C GLY A 221 6.33 10.08 -6.59
N LEU A 222 6.40 10.17 -5.27
CA LEU A 222 7.40 9.54 -4.41
C LEU A 222 6.68 8.70 -3.37
N LYS A 223 7.06 7.44 -3.26
CA LYS A 223 6.65 6.55 -2.19
C LYS A 223 7.84 6.29 -1.27
N PHE A 224 7.65 6.50 0.02
CA PHE A 224 8.64 6.26 1.07
C PHE A 224 8.19 5.07 1.91
N GLN A 225 8.93 3.98 1.83
CA GLN A 225 8.65 2.78 2.63
C GLN A 225 9.24 2.96 4.03
N ILE A 226 8.40 2.90 5.05
CA ILE A 226 8.80 3.08 6.46
C ILE A 226 9.08 1.72 7.10
N LEU A 227 8.17 0.76 6.89
CA LEU A 227 8.22 -0.60 7.47
C LEU A 227 8.58 -1.67 6.44
#